data_AF-W6Y6W0-F1
#
_entry.id   AF-W6Y6W0-F1
#
_cell.length_a   1.000
_cell.length_b   1.000
_cell.length_c   1.000
_cell.angle_alpha   90.00
_cell.angle_beta   90.00
_cell.angle_gamma   90.00
#
_symmetry.space_group_name_H-M   'P 1'
#
loop_
_entity.id
_entity.type
_entity.pdbx_description
1 polymer ?
#
loop_
_entity_poly.entity_id
_entity_poly.type
_entity_poly.pdbx_seq_one_letter_code
_entity_poly.pdbx_strand_id
1 'polypeptide(L)'
;MLTERRCHGGVKARERQLLNPQRECELVLYIEKCARRDLPSIREMIQKFATTIVKLEVSHSSVTRFLHWHADELTIRWSPRTDCDRYQSDSPFKYKLYFDMLHPRMQEHEVEERNTYNVDERGFAVGVAKRGRRVFSKALLGPK
;
A
#
# COMPACT_ATOMS: atom_id res chain seq x y z
N MET A 1 1.96 26.93 -3.39
CA MET A 1 0.66 27.25 -4.01
C MET A 1 -0.19 25.99 -3.99
N LEU A 2 -1.15 25.91 -3.07
CA LEU A 2 -2.05 24.77 -2.90
C LEU A 2 -3.17 24.89 -3.95
N THR A 3 -3.11 24.09 -5.01
CA THR A 3 -4.19 24.02 -6.00
C THR A 3 -5.39 23.32 -5.37
N GLU A 4 -6.46 24.08 -5.17
CA GLU A 4 -7.79 23.59 -4.84
C GLU A 4 -8.25 22.58 -5.91
N ARG A 5 -8.31 21.30 -5.55
CA ARG A 5 -8.89 20.27 -6.42
C ARG A 5 -10.41 20.33 -6.29
N ARG A 6 -11.08 20.85 -7.32
CA ARG A 6 -12.55 20.85 -7.42
C ARG A 6 -13.07 19.43 -7.62
N CYS A 7 -13.75 18.88 -6.62
CA CYS A 7 -14.64 17.74 -6.79
C CYS A 7 -15.89 18.21 -7.55
N HIS A 8 -15.93 18.07 -8.88
CA HIS A 8 -17.13 18.31 -9.68
C HIS A 8 -17.80 16.98 -10.05
N GLY A 9 -18.84 16.63 -9.28
CA GLY A 9 -19.76 15.53 -9.57
C GLY A 9 -21.20 15.91 -9.17
N GLY A 10 -22.15 15.65 -10.08
CA GLY A 10 -23.48 16.27 -10.17
C GLY A 10 -24.42 16.20 -8.95
N VAL A 11 -25.29 17.22 -8.89
CA VAL A 11 -26.15 17.60 -7.75
C VAL A 11 -27.21 16.55 -7.35
N LYS A 12 -27.57 15.59 -8.22
CA LYS A 12 -28.61 14.57 -7.92
C LYS A 12 -28.10 13.29 -7.23
N ALA A 13 -26.79 13.09 -7.07
CA ALA A 13 -26.20 11.88 -6.44
C ALA A 13 -25.85 12.06 -4.95
N ARG A 14 -25.99 13.27 -4.41
CA ARG A 14 -25.40 13.72 -3.13
C ARG A 14 -26.05 13.12 -1.88
N GLU A 15 -27.32 12.73 -1.92
CA GLU A 15 -28.02 12.15 -0.75
C GLU A 15 -27.70 10.67 -0.50
N ARG A 16 -27.06 9.98 -1.46
CA ARG A 16 -26.67 8.55 -1.33
C ARG A 16 -25.16 8.38 -1.12
N GLN A 17 -24.44 9.48 -0.86
CA GLN A 17 -23.02 9.48 -0.54
C GLN A 17 -22.80 8.98 0.88
N LEU A 18 -21.90 8.01 1.01
CA LEU A 18 -21.56 7.38 2.28
C LEU A 18 -20.86 8.38 3.23
N LEU A 19 -20.21 9.39 2.66
CA LEU A 19 -19.32 10.33 3.32
C LEU A 19 -19.56 11.73 2.75
N ASN A 20 -19.45 12.75 3.60
CA ASN A 20 -19.35 14.14 3.15
C ASN A 20 -18.16 14.25 2.18
N PRO A 21 -18.25 15.00 1.06
CA PRO A 21 -17.15 15.21 0.11
C PRO A 21 -15.78 15.50 0.74
N GLN A 22 -15.73 16.24 1.85
CA GLN A 22 -14.49 16.50 2.58
C GLN A 22 -13.87 15.23 3.19
N ARG A 23 -14.70 14.36 3.77
CA ARG A 23 -14.26 13.09 4.36
C ARG A 23 -13.88 12.05 3.29
N GLU A 24 -14.50 12.11 2.11
CA GLU A 24 -14.08 11.29 0.97
C GLU A 24 -12.65 11.67 0.54
N CYS A 25 -12.33 12.97 0.50
CA CYS A 25 -10.98 13.43 0.18
C CYS A 25 -9.93 12.93 1.19
N GLU A 26 -10.26 12.96 2.49
CA GLU A 26 -9.37 12.40 3.53
C GLU A 26 -9.12 10.91 3.34
N LEU A 27 -10.16 10.14 2.96
CA LEU A 27 -10.03 8.71 2.71
C LEU A 27 -9.16 8.42 1.47
N VAL A 28 -9.27 9.23 0.42
CA VAL A 28 -8.37 9.15 -0.74
C VAL A 28 -6.93 9.45 -0.34
N LEU A 29 -6.68 10.51 0.43
CA LEU A 29 -5.34 10.86 0.94
C LEU A 29 -4.74 9.74 1.82
N TYR A 30 -5.58 9.07 2.62
CA TYR A 30 -5.16 7.90 3.38
C TYR A 30 -4.69 6.77 2.46
N ILE A 31 -5.45 6.45 1.41
CA ILE A 31 -5.09 5.42 0.42
C ILE A 31 -3.78 5.80 -0.28
N GLU A 32 -3.59 7.07 -0.66
CA GLU A 32 -2.33 7.54 -1.23
C GLU A 32 -1.15 7.35 -0.27
N LYS A 33 -1.33 7.69 1.01
CA LYS A 33 -0.30 7.52 2.04
C LYS A 33 0.07 6.05 2.24
N CYS A 34 -0.91 5.15 2.20
CA CYS A 34 -0.69 3.71 2.24
C CYS A 34 0.09 3.22 1.01
N ALA A 35 -0.30 3.68 -0.18
CA ALA A 35 0.39 3.33 -1.41
C ALA A 35 1.85 3.84 -1.45
N ARG A 36 2.14 5.03 -0.92
CA ARG A 36 3.53 5.55 -0.80
C ARG A 36 4.42 4.77 0.16
N ARG A 37 3.82 3.96 1.05
CA ARG A 37 4.52 3.14 2.03
C ARG A 37 4.64 1.67 1.58
N ASP A 38 4.35 1.39 0.31
CA ASP A 38 4.32 0.04 -0.27
C ASP A 38 3.36 -0.91 0.45
N LEU A 39 2.32 -0.35 1.08
CA LEU A 39 1.27 -1.07 1.79
C LEU A 39 -0.09 -0.71 1.19
N PRO A 40 -0.34 -1.05 -0.09
CA PRO A 40 -1.57 -0.68 -0.76
C PRO A 40 -2.78 -1.30 -0.05
N SER A 41 -3.82 -0.49 0.17
CA SER A 41 -4.91 -0.84 1.06
C SER A 41 -5.81 -1.94 0.49
N ILE A 42 -6.29 -2.81 1.38
CA ILE A 42 -7.36 -3.77 1.08
C ILE A 42 -8.73 -3.13 1.26
N ARG A 43 -9.75 -3.66 0.58
CA ARG A 43 -11.11 -3.12 0.64
C ARG A 43 -11.67 -3.15 2.06
N GLU A 44 -11.33 -4.19 2.83
CA GLU A 44 -11.72 -4.37 4.22
C GLU A 44 -11.08 -3.32 5.13
N MET A 45 -9.85 -2.90 4.84
CA MET A 45 -9.19 -1.82 5.58
C MET A 45 -9.83 -0.47 5.26
N ILE A 46 -10.15 -0.21 3.99
CA ILE A 46 -10.86 1.01 3.58
C ILE A 46 -12.23 1.06 4.26
N GLN A 47 -12.95 -0.07 4.30
CA GLN A 47 -14.22 -0.19 5.02
C GLN A 47 -14.05 0.11 6.52
N LYS A 48 -13.09 -0.54 7.19
CA LYS A 48 -12.82 -0.30 8.62
C LYS A 48 -12.49 1.17 8.88
N PHE A 49 -11.62 1.78 8.07
CA PHE A 49 -11.29 3.20 8.18
C PHE A 49 -12.50 4.10 7.97
N ALA A 50 -13.29 3.85 6.93
CA ALA A 50 -14.53 4.59 6.67
C ALA A 50 -15.53 4.45 7.82
N THR A 51 -15.71 3.25 8.38
CA THR A 51 -16.52 3.00 9.58
C THR A 51 -16.01 3.82 10.77
N THR A 52 -14.69 3.93 10.93
CA THR A 52 -14.08 4.72 12.02
C THR A 52 -14.38 6.23 11.88
N ILE A 53 -14.36 6.74 10.64
CA ILE A 53 -14.61 8.15 10.32
C ILE A 53 -16.11 8.50 10.44
N VAL A 54 -17.00 7.62 9.95
CA VAL A 54 -18.46 7.84 9.98
C VAL A 54 -19.05 7.51 11.35
N LYS A 55 -18.37 6.69 12.15
CA LYS A 55 -18.90 6.08 13.40
C LYS A 55 -20.19 5.25 13.14
N LEU A 56 -20.33 4.71 11.93
CA LEU A 56 -21.43 3.85 11.50
C LEU A 56 -20.89 2.75 10.61
N GLU A 57 -21.52 1.58 10.65
CA GLU A 57 -21.14 0.47 9.78
C GLU A 57 -21.26 0.83 8.30
N VAL A 58 -20.13 0.77 7.60
CA VAL A 58 -20.05 0.94 6.16
C VAL A 58 -20.22 -0.41 5.49
N SER A 59 -21.18 -0.54 4.57
CA SER A 59 -21.34 -1.76 3.78
C SER A 59 -20.26 -1.90 2.69
N HIS A 60 -19.98 -3.13 2.26
CA HIS A 60 -19.11 -3.38 1.11
C HIS A 60 -19.60 -2.70 -0.18
N SER A 61 -20.92 -2.60 -0.38
CA SER A 61 -21.51 -1.97 -1.57
C SER A 61 -21.19 -0.47 -1.60
N SER A 62 -21.14 0.17 -0.45
CA SER A 62 -20.74 1.57 -0.32
C SER A 62 -19.28 1.79 -0.69
N VAL A 63 -18.39 0.88 -0.28
CA VAL A 63 -16.97 0.92 -0.70
C VAL A 63 -16.84 0.68 -2.20
N THR A 64 -17.63 -0.23 -2.79
CA THR A 64 -17.66 -0.40 -4.25
C THR A 64 -18.04 0.90 -4.95
N ARG A 65 -19.07 1.59 -4.46
CA ARG A 65 -19.56 2.85 -5.04
C ARG A 65 -18.53 3.97 -4.89
N PHE A 66 -17.88 4.07 -3.74
CA PHE A 66 -16.76 4.99 -3.52
C PHE A 66 -15.64 4.77 -4.55
N LEU A 67 -15.19 3.52 -4.73
CA LEU A 67 -14.15 3.20 -5.72
C LEU A 67 -14.58 3.48 -7.16
N HIS A 68 -15.88 3.38 -7.46
CA HIS A 68 -16.43 3.73 -8.77
C HIS A 68 -16.48 5.24 -8.99
N TRP A 69 -16.85 6.03 -7.98
CA TRP A 69 -16.86 7.50 -8.08
C TRP A 69 -15.46 8.10 -8.16
N HIS A 70 -14.50 7.49 -7.47
CA HIS A 70 -13.09 7.90 -7.49
C HIS A 70 -12.30 7.10 -8.53
N ALA A 71 -12.95 6.57 -9.57
CA ALA A 71 -12.31 5.75 -10.59
C ALA A 71 -11.28 6.52 -11.42
N ASP A 72 -11.33 7.86 -11.45
CA ASP A 72 -10.31 8.69 -12.10
C ASP A 72 -9.00 8.70 -11.31
N GLU A 73 -9.06 8.67 -9.98
CA GLU A 73 -7.91 8.78 -9.07
C GLU A 73 -7.41 7.43 -8.56
N LEU A 74 -8.31 6.47 -8.39
CA LEU A 74 -8.03 5.16 -7.80
C LEU A 74 -8.20 4.04 -8.83
N THR A 75 -7.44 2.96 -8.64
CA THR A 75 -7.57 1.73 -9.43
C THR A 75 -7.43 0.52 -8.53
N ILE A 76 -8.16 -0.54 -8.87
CA ILE A 76 -7.97 -1.85 -8.24
C ILE A 76 -7.01 -2.64 -9.14
N ARG A 77 -5.91 -3.14 -8.57
CA ARG A 77 -5.00 -4.06 -9.27
C ARG A 77 -4.71 -5.26 -8.38
N TRP A 78 -4.30 -6.35 -9.01
CA TRP A 78 -3.69 -7.45 -8.28
C TRP A 78 -2.30 -7.00 -7.84
N SER A 79 -1.99 -7.10 -6.54
CA SER A 79 -0.62 -6.93 -6.11
C SER A 79 0.23 -8.08 -6.70
N PRO A 80 1.42 -7.80 -7.24
CA PRO A 80 2.37 -8.87 -7.50
C PRO A 80 2.65 -9.62 -6.20
N ARG A 81 3.09 -10.88 -6.32
CA ARG A 81 3.61 -11.57 -5.15
C ARG A 81 4.86 -10.79 -4.73
N THR A 82 5.01 -10.47 -3.45
CA THR A 82 6.22 -9.80 -2.92
C THR A 82 7.51 -10.49 -3.38
N ASP A 83 7.42 -11.79 -3.64
CA ASP A 83 8.45 -12.66 -4.20
C ASP A 83 8.95 -12.26 -5.60
N CYS A 84 8.06 -11.76 -6.47
CA CYS A 84 8.43 -11.35 -7.84
C CYS A 84 9.34 -10.12 -7.83
N ASP A 85 9.04 -9.14 -6.98
CA ASP A 85 9.83 -7.92 -6.87
C ASP A 85 11.19 -8.21 -6.19
N ARG A 86 11.24 -9.18 -5.26
CA ARG A 86 12.51 -9.70 -4.72
C ARG A 86 13.36 -10.29 -5.82
N TYR A 87 12.83 -11.23 -6.58
CA TYR A 87 13.54 -11.87 -7.68
C TYR A 87 14.09 -10.87 -8.71
N GLN A 88 13.33 -9.82 -9.03
CA GLN A 88 13.80 -8.74 -9.92
C GLN A 88 14.87 -7.83 -9.30
N SER A 89 14.86 -7.65 -7.98
CA SER A 89 15.85 -6.86 -7.26
C SER A 89 17.13 -7.65 -6.95
N ASP A 90 17.06 -8.98 -6.98
CA ASP A 90 18.17 -9.89 -6.74
C ASP A 90 19.25 -9.68 -7.80
N SER A 91 20.45 -9.37 -7.34
CA SER A 91 21.60 -9.11 -8.20
C SER A 91 22.84 -9.73 -7.57
N PRO A 92 23.54 -10.62 -8.30
CA PRO A 92 24.78 -11.23 -7.81
C PRO A 92 25.81 -10.18 -7.35
N PHE A 93 25.86 -9.04 -8.04
CA PHE A 93 26.73 -7.92 -7.68
C PHE A 93 26.40 -7.31 -6.32
N LYS A 94 25.11 -7.11 -6.02
CA LYS A 94 24.66 -6.57 -4.72
C LYS A 94 25.00 -7.53 -3.58
N TYR A 95 24.83 -8.83 -3.79
CA TYR A 95 25.21 -9.84 -2.79
C TYR A 95 26.70 -9.85 -2.54
N LYS A 96 27.50 -9.87 -3.61
CA LYS A 96 28.96 -9.80 -3.49
C LYS A 96 29.39 -8.57 -2.70
N LEU A 97 28.88 -7.38 -3.07
CA LEU A 97 29.19 -6.13 -2.37
C LEU A 97 28.76 -6.17 -0.89
N TYR A 98 27.57 -6.69 -0.59
CA TYR A 98 27.07 -6.84 0.78
C TYR A 98 28.01 -7.71 1.62
N PHE A 99 28.39 -8.88 1.11
CA PHE A 99 29.28 -9.78 1.82
C PHE A 99 30.72 -9.23 1.93
N ASP A 100 31.23 -8.58 0.89
CA ASP A 100 32.56 -7.93 0.92
C ASP A 100 32.62 -6.85 2.03
N MET A 101 31.51 -6.16 2.31
CA MET A 101 31.42 -5.20 3.42
C MET A 101 31.11 -5.84 4.78
N LEU A 102 30.41 -6.97 4.80
CA LEU A 102 29.98 -7.66 6.02
C LEU A 102 31.13 -8.42 6.68
N HIS A 103 31.93 -9.16 5.92
CA HIS A 103 33.01 -10.00 6.47
C HIS A 103 34.00 -9.21 7.35
N PRO A 104 34.48 -8.02 6.97
CA PRO A 104 35.35 -7.22 7.83
C PRO A 104 34.69 -6.85 9.16
N ARG A 105 33.39 -6.54 9.15
CA ARG A 105 32.64 -6.18 10.37
C ARG A 105 32.37 -7.39 11.26
N MET A 106 32.13 -8.55 10.68
CA MET A 106 32.01 -9.80 11.43
C MET A 106 33.33 -10.15 12.13
N GLN A 107 34.46 -9.94 11.44
CA GLN A 107 35.79 -10.15 12.02
C GLN A 107 36.10 -9.14 13.13
N GLU A 108 35.76 -7.86 12.94
CA GLU A 108 35.94 -6.79 13.94
C GLU A 108 35.18 -7.08 15.25
N HIS A 109 33.99 -7.67 15.14
CA HIS A 109 33.10 -7.93 16.29
C HIS A 109 33.10 -9.39 16.76
N GLU A 110 34.03 -10.22 16.26
CA GLU A 110 34.13 -11.65 16.59
C GLU A 110 32.79 -12.40 16.44
N VAL A 111 31.98 -11.99 15.46
CA VAL A 111 30.67 -12.59 15.19
C VAL A 111 30.87 -13.88 14.42
N GLU A 112 30.67 -15.00 15.12
CA GLU A 112 30.75 -16.32 14.50
C GLU A 112 29.57 -16.55 13.54
N GLU A 113 29.83 -17.29 12.45
CA GLU A 113 28.84 -17.57 11.39
C GLU A 113 27.52 -18.12 11.94
N ARG A 114 27.58 -18.97 12.98
CA ARG A 114 26.39 -19.54 13.64
C ARG A 114 25.45 -18.51 14.26
N ASN A 115 25.93 -17.29 14.53
CA ASN A 115 25.16 -16.20 15.13
C ASN A 115 24.48 -15.29 14.08
N THR A 116 24.66 -15.56 12.78
CA THR A 116 24.00 -14.81 11.69
C THR A 116 22.58 -15.28 11.38
N TYR A 117 22.14 -16.40 11.93
CA TYR A 117 20.90 -17.08 11.57
C TYR A 117 19.61 -16.50 12.19
N ASN A 118 19.60 -15.23 12.61
CA ASN A 118 18.42 -14.60 13.20
C ASN A 118 17.99 -13.28 12.52
N VAL A 119 18.43 -13.03 11.29
CA VAL A 119 18.18 -11.76 10.58
C VAL A 119 17.06 -11.87 9.52
N ASP A 120 16.03 -12.68 9.76
CA ASP A 120 14.87 -12.78 8.87
C ASP A 120 13.50 -12.60 9.56
N GLU A 121 13.40 -11.72 10.55
CA GLU A 121 12.07 -11.25 11.01
C GLU A 121 11.26 -10.58 9.88
N ARG A 122 11.91 -10.20 8.76
CA ARG A 122 11.24 -9.74 7.53
C ARG A 122 10.69 -10.86 6.64
N GLY A 123 11.01 -12.13 6.90
CA GLY A 123 10.43 -13.29 6.22
C GLY A 123 8.96 -13.51 6.57
N PHE A 124 8.51 -13.01 7.73
CA PHE A 124 7.13 -13.18 8.21
C PHE A 124 6.10 -12.58 7.24
N ALA A 125 6.36 -11.39 6.71
CA ALA A 125 5.45 -10.76 5.75
C ALA A 125 5.46 -11.46 4.38
N VAL A 126 6.58 -12.06 3.96
CA VAL A 126 6.70 -12.76 2.67
C VAL A 126 5.87 -14.05 2.65
N GLY A 127 5.80 -14.78 3.77
CA GLY A 127 4.94 -15.96 3.91
C GLY A 127 3.45 -15.66 4.07
N VAL A 128 3.10 -14.51 4.65
CA VAL A 128 1.71 -14.13 4.97
C VAL A 128 1.05 -13.30 3.86
N ALA A 129 1.80 -12.48 3.13
CA ALA A 129 1.28 -11.61 2.08
C ALA A 129 0.91 -12.39 0.81
N LYS A 130 -0.32 -12.90 0.77
CA LYS A 130 -0.88 -13.55 -0.42
C LYS A 130 -1.22 -12.52 -1.51
N ARG A 131 -1.12 -12.93 -2.78
CA ARG A 131 -1.64 -12.20 -3.94
C ARG A 131 -3.11 -11.82 -3.69
N GLY A 132 -3.44 -10.55 -3.86
CA GLY A 132 -4.79 -10.06 -3.60
C GLY A 132 -5.13 -8.81 -4.40
N ARG A 133 -6.42 -8.49 -4.48
CA ARG A 133 -6.87 -7.21 -5.02
C ARG A 133 -6.53 -6.12 -4.02
N ARG A 134 -5.79 -5.11 -4.46
CA ARG A 134 -5.40 -3.94 -3.69
C ARG A 134 -5.86 -2.67 -4.41
N VAL A 135 -6.17 -1.64 -3.64
CA VAL A 135 -6.52 -0.32 -4.16
C VAL A 135 -5.26 0.52 -4.21
N PHE A 136 -4.98 1.10 -5.37
CA PHE A 136 -3.84 1.95 -5.63
C PHE A 136 -4.30 3.32 -6.10
N SER A 137 -3.55 4.35 -5.74
CA SER A 137 -3.66 5.65 -6.42
C SER A 137 -2.99 5.57 -7.79
N LYS A 138 -3.68 6.05 -8.82
CA LYS A 138 -3.13 6.10 -10.18
C LYS A 138 -1.95 7.05 -10.29
N ALA A 139 -1.89 8.10 -9.46
CA ALA A 139 -0.77 9.04 -9.45
C ALA A 139 0.56 8.38 -9.06
N LEU A 140 0.51 7.27 -8.31
CA LEU A 140 1.69 6.55 -7.81
C LEU A 140 2.03 5.33 -8.68
N LEU A 141 1.13 4.92 -9.57
CA LEU A 141 1.40 3.89 -10.55
C LEU A 141 2.07 4.57 -11.74
N GLY A 142 3.36 4.29 -11.97
CA GLY A 142 4.07 4.77 -13.14
C GLY A 142 3.34 4.46 -14.46
N PRO A 143 3.71 5.12 -15.57
CA PRO A 143 3.10 4.86 -16.87
C PRO A 143 3.17 3.37 -17.21
N LYS A 144 2.11 2.88 -17.87
CA LYS A 144 2.02 1.49 -18.35
C LYS A 144 3.01 1.23 -19.47
#